data_AF-A0A1X0RNA9-F1
#
_entry.id   AF-A0A1X0RNA9-F1
#
_cell.length_a   1.000
_cell.length_b   1.000
_cell.length_c   1.000
_cell.angle_alpha   90.00
_cell.angle_beta   90.00
_cell.angle_gamma   90.00
#
_symmetry.space_group_name_H-M   'P 1'
#
loop_
_entity.id
_entity.type
_entity.pdbx_description
1 polymer ?
#
loop_
_entity_poly.entity_id
_entity_poly.type
_entity_poly.pdbx_seq_one_letter_code
_entity_poly.pdbx_strand_id
1 'polypeptide(L)'
;MKKEDKWYLPSGKCVEDELYAFGVQCVKEHPSHSFIIDISDKNIVKYNVFNDNELKEIESLNKKNIPRMPLTLRGYLNSFNKTTTIDIRHEIFKSQNFDENYSRNFSGDFDWITHSIYTLLRLYESDKLKKVHRES
;
A
#
# COMPACT_ATOMS: atom_id res chain seq x y z
N MET A 1 -10.83 -19.39 7.26
CA MET A 1 -9.69 -20.07 6.61
C MET A 1 -9.62 -21.49 7.15
N LYS A 2 -9.40 -22.50 6.30
CA LYS A 2 -9.21 -23.87 6.79
C LYS A 2 -7.84 -23.98 7.46
N LYS A 3 -7.66 -24.95 8.35
CA LYS A 3 -6.43 -25.07 9.17
C LYS A 3 -5.20 -25.31 8.30
N GLU A 4 -5.37 -26.13 7.27
CA GLU A 4 -4.35 -26.50 6.28
C GLU A 4 -3.85 -25.32 5.42
N ASP A 5 -4.62 -24.23 5.34
CA ASP A 5 -4.26 -23.04 4.56
C ASP A 5 -3.58 -21.95 5.42
N LYS A 6 -3.50 -22.15 6.75
CA LYS A 6 -2.93 -21.17 7.68
C LYS A 6 -1.41 -21.27 7.77
N TRP A 7 -0.77 -20.13 7.99
CA TRP A 7 0.67 -20.08 8.21
C TRP A 7 1.00 -20.33 9.68
N TYR A 8 1.67 -21.46 9.93
CA TYR A 8 2.24 -21.79 11.22
C TYR A 8 3.75 -21.55 11.25
N LEU A 9 4.22 -20.88 12.30
CA LEU A 9 5.64 -20.75 12.60
C LEU A 9 6.14 -22.03 13.31
N PRO A 10 7.45 -22.33 13.24
CA PRO A 10 8.11 -23.37 14.05
C PRO A 10 7.81 -23.29 15.55
N SER A 11 7.54 -22.09 16.08
CA SER A 11 7.13 -21.91 17.48
C SER A 11 5.75 -22.50 17.81
N GLY A 12 4.97 -22.89 16.78
CA GLY A 12 3.60 -23.38 16.90
C GLY A 12 2.55 -22.27 16.79
N LYS A 13 2.96 -20.99 16.78
CA LYS A 13 2.04 -19.87 16.58
C LYS A 13 1.46 -19.88 15.16
N CYS A 14 0.17 -19.55 15.06
CA CYS A 14 -0.48 -19.27 13.79
C CYS A 14 -0.44 -17.78 13.51
N VAL A 15 0.17 -17.37 12.40
CA VAL A 15 0.41 -15.96 12.07
C VAL A 15 -0.92 -15.19 11.94
N GLU A 16 -1.90 -15.77 11.26
CA GLU A 16 -3.20 -15.12 11.06
C GLU A 16 -3.99 -14.97 12.37
N ASP A 17 -3.92 -15.97 13.26
CA ASP A 17 -4.64 -15.94 14.53
C ASP A 17 -4.04 -14.89 15.48
N GLU A 18 -2.70 -14.78 15.51
CA GLU A 18 -1.99 -13.75 16.30
C GLU A 18 -2.27 -12.33 15.78
N LEU A 19 -2.21 -12.12 14.46
CA LEU A 19 -2.54 -10.82 13.84
C LEU A 19 -4.00 -10.43 14.07
N TYR A 20 -4.92 -11.39 13.96
CA TYR A 20 -6.33 -11.15 14.22
C TYR A 20 -6.56 -10.77 15.68
N ALA A 21 -5.99 -11.53 16.63
CA ALA A 21 -6.11 -11.24 18.06
C ALA A 21 -5.51 -9.86 18.41
N PHE A 22 -4.42 -9.47 17.76
CA PHE A 22 -3.83 -8.14 17.91
C PHE A 22 -4.71 -7.04 17.31
N GLY A 23 -5.18 -7.22 16.07
CA GLY A 23 -6.06 -6.27 15.39
C GLY A 23 -7.34 -6.00 16.16
N VAL A 24 -7.98 -7.04 16.72
CA VAL A 24 -9.20 -6.88 17.56
C VAL A 24 -8.97 -5.97 18.78
N GLN A 25 -7.72 -5.84 19.26
CA GLN A 25 -7.37 -4.96 20.38
C GLN A 25 -7.03 -3.52 19.93
N CYS A 26 -6.78 -3.30 18.65
CA CYS A 26 -6.48 -1.98 18.12
C CYS A 26 -7.74 -1.10 18.10
N VAL A 27 -7.69 0.04 18.79
CA VAL A 27 -8.81 1.00 18.82
C VAL A 27 -8.98 1.72 17.48
N LYS A 28 -7.87 1.87 16.74
CA LYS A 28 -7.81 2.54 15.44
C LYS A 28 -7.44 1.54 14.37
N GLU A 29 -7.64 1.92 13.11
CA GLU A 29 -7.21 1.12 11.98
C GLU A 29 -5.71 0.80 12.08
N HIS A 30 -5.38 -0.49 11.95
CA HIS A 30 -4.03 -1.02 12.01
C HIS A 30 -3.80 -1.96 10.83
N PRO A 31 -2.60 -2.02 10.23
CA PRO A 31 -2.29 -2.95 9.12
C PRO A 31 -2.71 -4.42 9.37
N SER A 32 -2.72 -4.86 10.63
CA SER A 32 -3.18 -6.21 11.02
C SER A 32 -4.66 -6.47 10.70
N HIS A 33 -5.52 -5.44 10.61
CA HIS A 33 -6.92 -5.60 10.17
C HIS A 33 -7.02 -6.13 8.74
N SER A 34 -6.00 -5.86 7.92
CA SER A 34 -5.86 -6.37 6.56
C SER A 34 -4.87 -7.53 6.45
N PHE A 35 -4.50 -8.16 7.59
CA PHE A 35 -3.47 -9.20 7.69
C PHE A 35 -2.10 -8.79 7.12
N ILE A 36 -1.79 -7.49 7.13
CA ILE A 36 -0.48 -6.98 6.75
C ILE A 36 0.44 -7.05 7.97
N ILE A 37 1.60 -7.67 7.79
CA ILE A 37 2.65 -7.74 8.81
C ILE A 37 3.68 -6.66 8.51
N ASP A 38 3.71 -5.62 9.34
CA ASP A 38 4.83 -4.67 9.34
C ASP A 38 5.89 -5.17 10.33
N ILE A 39 6.94 -5.80 9.79
CA ILE A 39 8.07 -6.30 10.59
C ILE A 39 8.85 -5.19 11.31
N SER A 40 8.65 -3.92 10.91
CA SER A 40 9.27 -2.76 11.56
C SER A 40 8.40 -2.13 12.64
N ASP A 41 7.15 -2.59 12.79
CA ASP A 41 6.24 -2.11 13.82
C ASP A 41 6.66 -2.63 15.21
N LYS A 42 7.09 -1.69 16.05
CA LYS A 42 7.52 -1.97 17.42
C LYS A 42 6.38 -2.50 18.30
N ASN A 43 5.12 -2.23 17.93
CA ASN A 43 3.97 -2.74 18.69
C ASN A 43 3.86 -4.26 18.61
N ILE A 44 4.24 -4.87 17.47
CA ILE A 44 4.22 -6.33 17.29
C ILE A 44 5.06 -7.04 18.35
N VAL A 45 6.26 -6.53 18.63
CA VAL A 45 7.13 -7.06 19.70
C VAL A 45 6.62 -6.64 21.08
N LYS A 46 6.26 -5.36 21.25
CA LYS A 46 5.80 -4.80 22.53
C LYS A 46 4.57 -5.53 23.11
N TYR A 47 3.62 -5.91 22.25
CA TYR A 47 2.41 -6.63 22.63
C TYR A 47 2.55 -8.15 22.48
N ASN A 48 3.79 -8.64 22.29
CA ASN A 48 4.12 -10.06 22.24
C ASN A 48 3.38 -10.86 21.14
N VAL A 49 3.01 -10.18 20.06
CA VAL A 49 2.38 -10.79 18.88
C VAL A 49 3.40 -11.74 18.23
N PHE A 50 4.59 -11.21 17.93
CA PHE A 50 5.75 -12.00 17.48
C PHE A 50 7.02 -11.54 18.18
N ASN A 51 7.90 -12.48 18.49
CA ASN A 51 9.25 -12.17 18.97
C ASN A 51 10.24 -11.96 17.81
N ASP A 52 11.45 -11.49 18.12
CA ASP A 52 12.46 -11.15 17.11
C ASP A 52 12.87 -12.34 16.22
N ASN A 53 12.83 -13.57 16.72
CA ASN A 53 13.15 -14.75 15.91
C ASN A 53 11.99 -15.09 14.96
N GLU A 54 10.76 -15.05 15.46
CA GLU A 54 9.53 -15.22 14.66
C GLU A 54 9.46 -14.17 13.55
N LEU A 55 9.83 -12.91 13.82
CA LEU A 55 9.88 -11.84 12.82
C LEU A 55 10.94 -12.09 11.74
N LYS A 56 12.11 -12.62 12.10
CA LYS A 56 13.15 -13.00 11.12
C LYS A 56 12.69 -14.16 10.23
N GLU A 57 11.96 -15.12 10.79
CA GLU A 57 11.35 -16.21 10.02
C GLU A 57 10.29 -15.66 9.06
N ILE A 58 9.42 -14.77 9.54
CA ILE A 58 8.41 -14.11 8.72
C ILE A 58 9.05 -13.32 7.57
N GLU A 59 10.14 -12.58 7.82
CA GLU A 59 10.82 -11.80 6.80
C GLU A 59 11.50 -12.68 5.72
N SER A 60 12.05 -13.82 6.14
CA SER A 60 12.85 -14.68 5.27
C SER A 60 12.02 -15.68 4.47
N LEU A 61 10.86 -16.12 5.00
CA LEU A 61 10.05 -17.14 4.37
C LEU A 61 9.40 -16.63 3.07
N ASN A 62 9.65 -17.33 1.95
CA ASN A 62 9.06 -17.02 0.65
C ASN A 62 9.24 -15.55 0.21
N LYS A 63 10.35 -14.91 0.62
CA LYS A 63 10.64 -13.52 0.30
C LYS A 63 10.59 -13.32 -1.22
N LYS A 64 9.53 -12.67 -1.69
CA LYS A 64 9.39 -12.32 -3.10
C LYS A 64 10.29 -11.14 -3.40
N ASN A 65 10.98 -11.19 -4.53
CA ASN A 65 11.70 -10.03 -5.04
C ASN A 65 10.67 -8.96 -5.39
N ILE A 66 10.68 -7.87 -4.63
CA ILE A 66 9.87 -6.70 -4.94
C ILE A 66 10.53 -6.02 -6.16
N PRO A 67 9.84 -5.92 -7.30
CA PRO A 67 10.41 -5.27 -8.47
C PRO A 67 10.65 -3.80 -8.15
N ARG A 68 11.81 -3.28 -8.56
CA ARG A 68 12.07 -1.84 -8.46
C ARG A 68 11.30 -1.13 -9.55
N MET A 69 10.51 -0.13 -9.17
CA MET A 69 9.87 0.77 -10.13
C MET A 69 10.93 1.44 -11.02
N PRO A 70 10.76 1.42 -12.36
CA PRO A 70 11.64 2.13 -13.28
C PRO A 70 11.79 3.60 -12.90
N LEU A 71 13.00 4.16 -13.03
CA LEU A 71 13.28 5.54 -12.65
C LEU A 71 12.44 6.56 -13.43
N THR A 72 12.15 6.27 -14.70
CA THR A 72 11.28 7.09 -15.56
C THR A 72 9.85 7.12 -15.04
N LEU A 73 9.28 5.96 -14.75
CA LEU A 73 7.94 5.83 -14.19
C LEU A 73 7.84 6.49 -12.80
N ARG A 74 8.86 6.32 -11.96
CA ARG A 74 8.96 6.99 -10.66
C ARG A 74 9.02 8.50 -10.80
N GLY A 75 9.84 9.00 -11.73
CA GLY A 75 9.96 10.43 -12.02
C GLY A 75 8.63 11.02 -12.48
N TYR A 76 7.90 10.26 -13.31
CA TYR A 76 6.55 10.64 -13.74
C TYR A 76 5.56 10.66 -12.59
N LEU A 77 5.48 9.60 -11.77
CA LEU A 77 4.62 9.60 -10.59
C LEU A 77 4.92 10.79 -9.67
N ASN A 78 6.20 11.11 -9.48
CA ASN A 78 6.63 12.21 -8.64
C ASN A 78 6.36 13.60 -9.27
N SER A 79 6.07 13.71 -10.57
CA SER A 79 5.69 15.00 -11.15
C SER A 79 4.36 15.50 -10.59
N PHE A 80 3.47 14.60 -10.15
CA PHE A 80 2.21 14.93 -9.49
C PHE A 80 2.35 15.31 -8.01
N ASN A 81 3.56 15.22 -7.43
CA ASN A 81 3.81 15.62 -6.04
C ASN A 81 3.79 17.15 -5.90
N LYS A 82 2.58 17.72 -5.94
CA LYS A 82 2.31 19.16 -5.84
C LYS A 82 1.48 19.45 -4.60
N THR A 83 1.45 20.71 -4.20
CA THR A 83 0.76 21.17 -2.99
C THR A 83 -0.69 21.59 -3.25
N THR A 84 -1.06 21.90 -4.50
CA THR A 84 -2.41 22.38 -4.85
C THR A 84 -3.06 21.51 -5.91
N THR A 85 -4.40 21.42 -5.87
CA THR A 85 -5.20 20.71 -6.89
C THR A 85 -5.03 21.31 -8.28
N ILE A 86 -4.82 22.63 -8.38
CA ILE A 86 -4.58 23.34 -9.64
C ILE A 86 -3.27 22.88 -10.28
N ASP A 87 -2.19 22.78 -9.50
CA ASP A 87 -0.88 22.34 -10.02
C ASP A 87 -0.90 20.88 -10.44
N ILE A 88 -1.59 20.01 -9.68
CA ILE A 88 -1.81 18.61 -10.07
C ILE A 88 -2.57 18.56 -11.40
N ARG A 89 -3.62 19.37 -11.54
CA ARG A 89 -4.41 19.45 -12.77
C ARG A 89 -3.57 19.86 -13.97
N HIS A 90 -2.68 20.84 -13.82
CA HIS A 90 -1.75 21.23 -14.87
C HIS A 90 -0.83 20.08 -15.31
N GLU A 91 -0.28 19.30 -14.38
CA GLU A 91 0.57 18.15 -14.72
C GLU A 91 -0.23 17.02 -15.41
N ILE A 92 -1.49 16.79 -15.03
CA ILE A 92 -2.37 15.79 -15.68
C ILE A 92 -2.62 16.14 -17.15
N PHE A 93 -2.93 17.40 -17.44
CA PHE A 93 -3.27 17.84 -18.80
C PHE A 93 -2.07 18.29 -19.63
N LYS A 94 -0.86 18.17 -19.08
CA LYS A 94 0.37 18.39 -19.84
C LYS A 94 0.50 17.28 -20.86
N SER A 95 0.57 17.66 -22.15
CA SER A 95 0.75 16.73 -23.25
C SER A 95 1.94 15.79 -23.02
N GLN A 96 1.69 14.50 -23.22
CA GLN A 96 2.67 13.43 -23.09
C GLN A 96 2.90 12.76 -24.44
N ASN A 97 4.10 12.21 -24.64
CA ASN A 97 4.45 11.49 -25.87
C ASN A 97 3.50 10.31 -26.16
N PHE A 98 2.90 9.74 -25.11
CA PHE A 98 1.99 8.61 -25.23
C PHE A 98 0.55 9.00 -25.58
N ASP A 99 0.20 10.29 -25.59
CA ASP A 99 -1.12 10.76 -26.02
C ASP A 99 -1.31 10.56 -27.53
N GLU A 100 -0.22 10.63 -28.30
CA GLU A 100 -0.22 10.44 -29.75
C GLU A 100 0.22 9.03 -30.16
N ASN A 101 1.22 8.47 -29.46
CA ASN A 101 1.86 7.20 -29.82
C ASN A 101 1.70 6.15 -28.71
N TYR A 102 0.46 5.87 -28.32
CA TYR A 102 0.16 4.93 -27.25
C TYR A 102 0.65 3.50 -27.54
N SER A 103 1.37 2.91 -26.60
CA SER A 103 1.75 1.50 -26.62
C SER A 103 1.50 0.88 -25.25
N ARG A 104 0.67 -0.17 -25.17
CA ARG A 104 0.30 -0.80 -23.89
C ARG A 104 1.51 -1.20 -23.04
N ASN A 105 2.58 -1.69 -23.67
CA ASN A 105 3.77 -2.18 -22.96
C ASN A 105 4.63 -1.07 -22.37
N PHE A 106 4.54 0.16 -22.89
CA PHE A 106 5.38 1.28 -22.47
C PHE A 106 4.56 2.36 -21.78
N SER A 107 3.43 2.75 -22.38
CA SER A 107 2.54 3.81 -21.95
C SER A 107 1.53 3.38 -20.89
N GLY A 108 1.23 2.08 -20.79
CA GLY A 108 0.13 1.58 -19.95
C GLY A 108 0.22 2.00 -18.48
N ASP A 109 1.40 1.88 -17.88
CA ASP A 109 1.60 2.28 -16.49
C ASP A 109 1.49 3.81 -16.29
N PHE A 110 1.96 4.60 -17.27
CA PHE A 110 1.88 6.06 -17.22
C PHE A 110 0.43 6.54 -17.34
N ASP A 111 -0.30 6.00 -18.32
CA ASP A 111 -1.73 6.28 -18.50
C ASP A 111 -2.55 5.89 -17.27
N TRP A 112 -2.26 4.73 -16.69
CA TRP A 112 -2.91 4.28 -15.46
C TRP A 112 -2.65 5.19 -14.26
N ILE A 113 -1.41 5.68 -14.10
CA ILE A 113 -1.08 6.68 -13.07
C ILE A 113 -1.89 7.95 -13.31
N THR A 114 -1.91 8.49 -14.52
CA THR A 114 -2.66 9.71 -14.86
C THR A 114 -4.15 9.56 -14.55
N HIS A 115 -4.75 8.44 -14.95
CA HIS A 115 -6.14 8.14 -14.66
C HIS A 115 -6.42 8.08 -13.14
N SER A 116 -5.54 7.42 -12.39
CA SER A 116 -5.66 7.25 -10.94
C SER A 116 -5.56 8.59 -10.21
N ILE A 117 -4.55 9.40 -10.55
CA ILE A 117 -4.35 10.74 -9.99
C ILE A 117 -5.51 11.66 -10.36
N TYR A 118 -6.01 11.60 -11.60
CA TYR A 118 -7.16 12.40 -12.01
C TYR A 118 -8.44 12.03 -11.25
N THR A 119 -8.66 10.74 -11.01
CA THR A 119 -9.80 10.28 -10.20
C THR A 119 -9.68 10.76 -8.76
N LEU A 120 -8.48 10.67 -8.16
CA LEU A 120 -8.22 11.17 -6.81
C LEU A 120 -8.40 12.70 -6.71
N LEU A 121 -7.88 13.44 -7.70
CA LEU A 121 -8.03 14.89 -7.78
C LEU A 121 -9.51 15.31 -7.74
N ARG A 122 -10.36 14.65 -8.54
CA ARG A 122 -11.81 14.92 -8.54
C ARG A 122 -12.46 14.64 -7.18
N LEU A 123 -11.97 13.66 -6.43
CA LEU A 123 -12.47 13.38 -5.08
C LEU A 123 -12.13 14.53 -4.11
N TYR A 124 -10.89 15.03 -4.16
CA TYR A 124 -10.47 16.21 -3.38
C TYR A 124 -11.29 17.45 -3.71
N GLU A 125 -11.49 17.75 -4.99
CA GLU A 125 -12.25 18.93 -5.43
C GLU A 125 -13.76 18.81 -5.19
N SER A 126 -14.28 17.59 -5.06
CA SER A 126 -15.71 17.35 -4.78
C SER A 126 -16.10 17.43 -3.31
N ASP A 127 -15.15 17.76 -2.41
CA ASP A 127 -15.34 17.82 -0.96
C ASP A 127 -15.82 16.52 -0.29
N LYS A 128 -15.84 15.40 -1.02
CA LYS A 128 -16.28 14.09 -0.51
C LYS A 128 -15.34 13.54 0.57
N LEU A 129 -14.07 13.91 0.52
CA LEU A 129 -13.05 13.50 1.50
C LEU A 129 -13.09 14.32 2.81
N LYS A 130 -13.84 15.43 2.85
CA LYS A 130 -13.99 16.25 4.08
C LYS A 130 -14.93 15.63 5.11
N LYS A 131 -15.70 14.62 4.74
CA LYS A 131 -16.52 13.87 5.70
C LYS A 131 -15.60 12.98 6.52
N VAL A 132 -15.79 12.96 7.83
CA VAL A 132 -15.11 12.01 8.72
C VAL A 132 -15.52 10.60 8.30
N HIS A 133 -14.64 9.91 7.58
CA HIS A 133 -14.74 8.47 7.40
C HIS A 133 -14.21 7.84 8.69
N ARG A 134 -14.74 6.68 9.10
CA ARG A 134 -14.50 6.04 10.41
C ARG A 134 -13.06 5.50 10.59
N GLU A 135 -12.07 6.17 10.03
CA GLU A 135 -10.64 5.87 10.09
C GLU A 135 -9.93 6.73 11.18
N SER A 136 -10.58 6.90 12.33
CA SER A 136 -10.08 7.76 13.42
C SER A 136 -9.32 6.98 14.48
#